data_AF-A0A965FU08-F1
#
_entry.id   AF-A0A965FU08-F1
#
_cell.length_a   1.000
_cell.length_b   1.000
_cell.length_c   1.000
_cell.angle_alpha   90.00
_cell.angle_beta   90.00
_cell.angle_gamma   90.00
#
_symmetry.space_group_name_H-M   'P 1'
#
loop_
_entity.id
_entity.type
_entity.pdbx_description
1 polymer ?
#
loop_
_entity_poly.entity_id
_entity_poly.type
_entity_poly.pdbx_seq_one_letter_code
_entity_poly.pdbx_strand_id
1 'polypeptide(L)' 'MLTCKDASELLSQAQDRPLGLRERLVLKLHLLICHGCSNFSRQLDLICATLRRIRDDD' A
#
# COMPACT_ATOMS: atom_id res chain seq x y z
N MET A 1 -6.78 -11.00 13.10
CA MET A 1 -7.31 -10.87 11.73
C MET A 1 -7.03 -9.45 11.29
N LEU A 2 -6.26 -9.26 10.21
CA LEU A 2 -6.06 -7.92 9.64
C LEU A 2 -7.37 -7.50 8.97
N THR A 3 -7.95 -6.38 9.38
CA THR A 3 -9.16 -5.86 8.73
C THR A 3 -8.79 -5.08 7.47
N CYS A 4 -9.75 -4.88 6.56
CA CYS A 4 -9.53 -4.02 5.39
C CYS A 4 -9.12 -2.59 5.79
N LYS A 5 -9.56 -2.11 6.97
CA LYS A 5 -9.17 -0.81 7.50
C LYS A 5 -7.69 -0.79 7.90
N ASP A 6 -7.25 -1.79 8.65
CA ASP A 6 -5.84 -1.92 9.05
C ASP A 6 -4.92 -2.11 7.83
N ALA A 7 -5.39 -2.86 6.82
CA ALA A 7 -4.67 -3.06 5.57
C ALA A 7 -4.47 -1.73 4.82
N SER A 8 -5.53 -0.93 4.69
CA SER A 8 -5.47 0.40 4.06
C SER A 8 -4.58 1.37 4.84
N GLU A 9 -4.60 1.30 6.17
CA GLU A 9 -3.74 2.11 7.03
C GLU A 9 -2.25 1.75 6.84
N LEU A 10 -1.92 0.45 6.88
CA LEU A 10 -0.57 -0.03 6.57
C LEU A 10 -0.11 0.35 5.17
N LEU A 11 -1.03 0.32 4.18
CA LEU A 11 -0.78 0.76 2.81
C LEU A 11 -0.43 2.25 2.72
N SER A 12 -1.15 3.10 3.45
CA SER A 12 -0.82 4.52 3.55
C SER A 12 0.54 4.72 4.23
N GLN A 13 0.75 4.04 5.36
CA GLN A 13 2.02 4.11 6.08
C GLN A 13 3.20 3.63 5.23
N ALA A 14 2.99 2.67 4.31
CA ALA A 14 4.03 2.21 3.38
C ALA A 14 4.56 3.30 2.45
N GLN A 15 3.75 4.33 2.16
CA GLN A 15 4.14 5.45 1.31
C GLN A 15 5.00 6.47 2.07
N ASP A 16 4.71 6.66 3.37
CA ASP A 16 5.42 7.61 4.22
C ASP A 16 6.68 6.99 4.87
N ARG A 17 6.61 5.71 5.25
CA ARG A 17 7.67 4.99 5.95
C ARG A 17 7.82 3.55 5.43
N PRO A 18 9.03 2.98 5.48
CA PRO A 18 9.20 1.56 5.23
C PRO A 18 8.45 0.74 6.30
N LEU A 19 7.52 -0.11 5.86
CA LEU A 19 6.85 -1.10 6.70
C LEU A 19 7.85 -2.12 7.26
N GLY A 20 7.63 -2.57 8.49
CA GLY A 20 8.36 -3.70 9.06
C GLY A 20 8.11 -5.00 8.29
N LEU A 21 9.08 -5.94 8.36
CA LEU A 21 9.01 -7.22 7.64
C LEU A 21 7.74 -8.02 7.96
N ARG A 22 7.29 -8.01 9.23
CA ARG A 22 6.05 -8.69 9.66
C ARG A 22 4.81 -8.03 9.09
N GLU A 23 4.72 -6.71 9.17
CA GLU A 23 3.58 -5.93 8.66
C GLU A 23 3.42 -6.15 7.16
N ARG A 24 4.54 -6.12 6.42
CA ARG A 24 4.56 -6.37 4.98
C ARG A 24 4.10 -7.78 4.61
N LEU A 25 4.47 -8.79 5.40
CA LEU A 25 4.04 -10.18 5.19
C LEU A 25 2.53 -10.34 5.40
N VAL A 26 2.02 -9.80 6.51
CA VAL A 26 0.58 -9.88 6.86
C VAL A 26 -0.26 -9.10 5.84
N LEU A 27 0.20 -7.92 5.42
CA LEU A 27 -0.45 -7.14 4.36
C LEU A 27 -0.50 -7.91 3.04
N LYS A 28 0.61 -8.53 2.61
CA LYS A 28 0.64 -9.37 1.39
C LYS A 28 -0.36 -10.53 1.45
N LEU A 29 -0.44 -11.23 2.58
CA LEU A 29 -1.41 -12.30 2.79
C LEU A 29 -2.86 -11.78 2.69
N HIS A 30 -3.15 -10.61 3.26
CA HIS A 30 -4.48 -10.01 3.16
C HIS A 30 -4.83 -9.59 1.73
N LEU A 31 -3.89 -9.00 0.99
CA LEU A 31 -4.09 -8.59 -0.40
C LEU A 31 -4.37 -9.78 -1.34
N LEU A 32 -3.83 -10.97 -1.02
CA LEU A 32 -4.12 -12.20 -1.77
C LEU A 32 -5.56 -12.70 -1.58
N ILE A 33 -6.19 -12.37 -0.45
CA ILE A 33 -7.54 -12.82 -0.10
C ILE A 33 -8.59 -11.75 -0.44
N CYS A 34 -8.23 -10.47 -0.27
CA CYS A 34 -9.12 -9.34 -0.50
C CYS A 34 -8.77 -8.59 -1.78
N HIS A 35 -9.55 -8.84 -2.84
CA HIS A 35 -9.42 -8.12 -4.11
C HIS A 35 -9.59 -6.60 -3.97
N GLY A 36 -10.47 -6.13 -3.07
CA GLY A 36 -10.69 -4.70 -2.85
C GLY A 36 -9.42 -3.99 -2.36
N CYS A 37 -8.76 -4.56 -1.35
CA CYS A 37 -7.50 -4.04 -0.85
C CYS A 37 -6.37 -4.16 -1.89
N SER A 38 -6.35 -5.25 -2.67
CA SER A 38 -5.36 -5.41 -3.76
C SER A 38 -5.51 -4.35 -4.85
N ASN A 39 -6.75 -4.00 -5.21
CA ASN A 39 -7.00 -2.95 -6.20
C ASN A 39 -6.65 -1.57 -5.66
N PHE A 40 -6.99 -1.30 -4.39
CA PHE A 40 -6.62 -0.07 -3.70
C PHE A 40 -5.10 0.11 -3.64
N SER A 41 -4.36 -0.94 -3.26
CA SER A 41 -2.89 -0.93 -3.26
C SER A 41 -2.30 -0.53 -4.60
N ARG A 42 -2.80 -1.12 -5.70
CA ARG A 42 -2.35 -0.77 -7.05
C ARG A 42 -2.66 0.69 -7.40
N GLN A 43 -3.85 1.18 -7.04
CA GLN A 43 -4.26 2.55 -7.32
C GLN A 43 -3.39 3.56 -6.56
N LEU A 44 -3.11 3.29 -5.28
CA LEU A 44 -2.26 4.12 -4.44
C LEU A 44 -0.81 4.17 -4.98
N ASP A 45 -0.26 3.02 -5.39
CA ASP A 45 1.07 2.93 -5.99
C ASP A 45 1.16 3.74 -7.28
N LEU A 46 0.12 3.70 -8.12
CA LEU A 46 0.06 4.44 -9.38
C LEU A 46 0.05 5.95 -9.14
N ILE A 47 -0.75 6.42 -8.19
CA ILE A 47 -0.80 7.83 -7.79
C ILE A 47 0.57 8.28 -7.28
N CYS A 48 1.15 7.56 -6.32
CA CYS A 48 2.44 7.93 -5.75
C CYS A 48 3.61 7.80 -6.74
N ALA A 49 3.58 6.83 -7.65
CA ALA A 49 4.57 6.74 -8.73
C ALA A 49 4.47 7.94 -9.70
N THR A 50 3.25 8.38 -10.00
CA THR A 50 3.01 9.56 -10.85
C THR A 50 3.47 10.84 -10.16
N LEU A 51 3.10 11.04 -8.89
CA LEU A 51 3.55 12.18 -8.09
C LEU A 51 5.07 12.22 -7.94
N ARG A 52 5.71 11.06 -7.73
CA ARG A 52 7.18 10.96 -7.69
C ARG A 52 7.81 11.37 -9.02
N ARG A 53 7.23 10.97 -10.15
CA ARG A 53 7.69 11.39 -11.48
C ARG A 53 7.55 12.89 -11.70
N ILE A 54 6.41 13.48 -11.33
CA ILE A 54 6.16 14.91 -11.48
C ILE A 54 7.18 15.71 -10.64
N ARG A 55 7.48 15.26 -9.42
CA ARG A 55 8.49 15.91 -8.57
C ARG A 55 9.93 15.78 -9.10
N ASP A 56 10.21 14.78 -9.93
CA ASP A 56 11.55 14.56 -10.52
C ASP A 56 11.73 15.33 -11.83
N ASP A 57 10.64 15.83 -12.43
CA ASP A 57 10.62 16.56 -13.72
C ASP A 57 10.73 18.10 -13.55
N ASP A 58 10.72 18.59 -12.31
CA ASP A 58 10.92 20.01 -11.90
C ASP A 58 12.35 20.19 -11.33
#